data_AF-A0AA39KY51-F1
#
_entry.id   AF-A0AA39KY51-F1
#
_cell.length_a   1.000
_cell.length_b   1.000
_cell.length_c   1.000
_cell.angle_alpha   90.00
_cell.angle_beta   90.00
_cell.angle_gamma   90.00
#
_symmetry.space_group_name_H-M   'P 1'
#
loop_
_entity.id
_entity.type
_entity.pdbx_description
1 polymer ?
#
loop_
_entity_poly.entity_id
_entity_poly.type
_entity_poly.pdbx_seq_one_letter_code
_entity_poly.pdbx_strand_id
1 'polypeptide(L)'
;MDIETEKVIELLFPEGIPDSWRDNPDFYNYLSKLGSYDVDQLNKEPNHLIDDKNSVLQNTQELAFTNYKTFIQTAESSREIFHQFNETENNLENLLEKIPQFVNKCQSFCDKSKDINVHRRLNSLTLKKNTEILEILETPQLMETCLRSSQYNEALELSQYARQLGTKHGDIPIIQSIVAEIENSWSGMVGQVVGSLRGDLPLPKCLQLIGLLRSMDAFTEAELRIKFLQARDSWLQGLLNAIPKDDPNFHLTKTIELSRIHLFNIITQYRAMFNDDDILISNRDPIINESAIFHHWLEEKLSQFLRTLEQVLPGVTSIDSILGQCTYFGLSFGRVGADFTTRMSDIFVQVISKKLQKNITRATKKFDKDMETFTLINKLHRTNIKTEPQIKSENPPDELVDFYPLAEYCNGLIAAFNELRPCAPVALSELCASMLEESLHHVAQDILIFYKQEQQAFTTTERENMIKFVECFSDQLIPYVQYCIHAIFPQNQIASYLGITVGQLQKDGITYFDCKKIVEPLVSLLPIKSIIQEPFFPPLSFASSSKSQQQQQPEESALAKDLESNQNEKSGLNSDELGKEEQNENHQK
;
A
#
# COMPACT_ATOMS: atom_id res chain seq x y z
N MET A 1 -117.77 43.67 -69.08
CA MET A 1 -119.16 43.85 -68.62
C MET A 1 -119.85 44.69 -69.66
N ASP A 2 -120.88 44.14 -70.30
CA ASP A 2 -121.62 44.82 -71.36
C ASP A 2 -122.46 45.96 -70.77
N ILE A 3 -122.52 47.09 -71.45
CA ILE A 3 -123.20 48.32 -71.02
C ILE A 3 -124.68 48.07 -70.64
N GLU A 4 -125.28 47.00 -71.17
CA GLU A 4 -126.63 46.54 -70.83
C GLU A 4 -126.70 45.89 -69.43
N THR A 5 -125.69 45.09 -69.04
CA THR A 5 -125.63 44.47 -67.70
C THR A 5 -125.44 45.49 -66.58
N GLU A 6 -124.70 46.58 -66.84
CA GLU A 6 -124.51 47.67 -65.87
C GLU A 6 -125.80 48.44 -65.59
N LYS A 7 -126.59 48.72 -66.64
CA LYS A 7 -127.91 49.36 -66.50
C LYS A 7 -128.93 48.47 -65.78
N VAL A 8 -128.90 47.15 -65.99
CA VAL A 8 -129.77 46.20 -65.27
C VAL A 8 -129.41 46.12 -63.79
N ILE A 9 -128.11 46.18 -63.47
CA ILE A 9 -127.61 46.24 -62.09
C ILE A 9 -128.06 47.53 -61.39
N GLU A 10 -127.98 48.70 -62.06
CA GLU A 10 -128.49 49.97 -61.51
C GLU A 10 -130.01 49.97 -61.28
N LEU A 11 -130.77 49.22 -62.08
CA LEU A 11 -132.22 49.16 -62.00
C LEU A 11 -132.73 48.19 -60.92
N LEU A 12 -132.02 47.08 -60.69
CA LEU A 12 -132.37 46.05 -59.68
C LEU A 12 -131.78 46.35 -58.29
N PHE A 13 -130.65 47.05 -58.21
CA PHE A 13 -129.98 47.39 -56.96
C PHE A 13 -129.73 48.90 -56.85
N PRO A 14 -130.76 49.71 -56.51
CA PRO A 14 -130.64 51.17 -56.45
C PRO A 14 -129.65 51.70 -55.38
N GLU A 15 -129.21 50.85 -54.43
CA GLU A 15 -128.19 51.20 -53.42
C GLU A 15 -126.79 50.58 -53.68
N GLY A 16 -126.59 49.91 -54.82
CA GLY A 16 -125.32 49.27 -55.19
C GLY A 16 -125.14 47.83 -54.67
N ILE A 17 -124.19 47.09 -55.27
CA ILE A 17 -123.92 45.67 -54.95
C ILE A 17 -122.85 45.54 -53.84
N PRO A 18 -122.98 44.61 -52.86
CA PRO A 18 -121.94 44.31 -51.86
C PRO A 18 -120.60 43.84 -52.48
N ASP A 19 -119.47 44.30 -51.93
CA ASP A 19 -118.12 44.05 -52.49
C ASP A 19 -117.75 42.56 -52.63
N SER A 20 -118.28 41.70 -51.77
CA SER A 20 -118.07 40.23 -51.84
C SER A 20 -118.73 39.56 -53.04
N TRP A 21 -119.67 40.23 -53.73
CA TRP A 21 -120.36 39.70 -54.90
C TRP A 21 -119.77 40.21 -56.22
N ARG A 22 -118.89 41.22 -56.19
CA ARG A 22 -118.22 41.76 -57.38
C ARG A 22 -117.21 40.79 -58.00
N ASP A 23 -116.64 39.90 -57.20
CA ASP A 23 -115.61 38.94 -57.67
C ASP A 23 -116.16 37.52 -57.86
N ASN A 24 -117.45 37.28 -57.60
CA ASN A 24 -118.04 35.96 -57.71
C ASN A 24 -118.58 35.71 -59.14
N PRO A 25 -117.97 34.80 -59.93
CA PRO A 25 -118.39 34.54 -61.31
C PRO A 25 -119.83 33.99 -61.42
N ASP A 26 -120.32 33.33 -60.37
CA ASP A 26 -121.67 32.76 -60.35
C ASP A 26 -122.75 33.84 -60.25
N PHE A 27 -122.44 34.99 -59.66
CA PHE A 27 -123.35 36.14 -59.57
C PHE A 27 -123.65 36.72 -60.97
N TYR A 28 -122.62 36.93 -61.78
CA TYR A 28 -122.77 37.43 -63.16
C TYR A 28 -123.46 36.43 -64.09
N ASN A 29 -123.20 35.13 -63.92
CA ASN A 29 -123.87 34.06 -64.65
C ASN A 29 -125.36 33.94 -64.30
N TYR A 30 -125.76 34.31 -63.09
CA TYR A 30 -127.16 34.33 -62.68
C TYR A 30 -127.89 35.57 -63.17
N LEU A 31 -127.21 36.74 -63.18
CA LEU A 31 -127.72 37.99 -63.74
C LEU A 31 -128.02 37.89 -65.25
N SER A 32 -127.16 37.20 -66.01
CA SER A 32 -127.39 36.95 -67.43
C SER A 32 -128.58 36.00 -67.67
N LYS A 33 -128.79 34.99 -66.80
CA LYS A 33 -129.97 34.12 -66.84
C LYS A 33 -131.27 34.89 -66.53
N LEU A 34 -131.24 35.77 -65.53
CA LEU A 34 -132.38 36.65 -65.20
C LEU A 34 -132.81 37.55 -66.37
N GLY A 35 -131.85 38.05 -67.14
CA GLY A 35 -132.12 38.83 -68.36
C GLY A 35 -132.73 38.03 -69.52
N SER A 36 -132.69 36.70 -69.46
CA SER A 36 -133.22 35.80 -70.50
C SER A 36 -134.63 35.23 -70.20
N TYR A 37 -135.23 35.61 -69.07
CA TYR A 37 -136.52 35.08 -68.63
C TYR A 37 -137.71 35.92 -69.13
N ASP A 38 -138.77 35.23 -69.55
CA ASP A 38 -140.07 35.85 -69.85
C ASP A 38 -140.78 36.33 -68.57
N VAL A 39 -141.68 37.30 -68.68
CA VAL A 39 -142.36 37.98 -67.55
C VAL A 39 -143.04 37.00 -66.56
N ASP A 40 -143.59 35.89 -67.06
CA ASP A 40 -144.20 34.85 -66.23
C ASP A 40 -143.19 34.01 -65.43
N GLN A 41 -141.94 33.89 -65.93
CA GLN A 41 -140.86 33.18 -65.23
C GLN A 41 -140.22 34.07 -64.16
N LEU A 42 -140.02 35.36 -64.45
CA LEU A 42 -139.54 36.35 -63.47
C LEU A 42 -140.44 36.49 -62.24
N ASN A 43 -141.76 36.34 -62.40
CA ASN A 43 -142.70 36.37 -61.26
C ASN A 43 -142.64 35.12 -60.36
N LYS A 44 -142.12 33.99 -60.87
CA LYS A 44 -142.00 32.73 -60.10
C LYS A 44 -140.62 32.50 -59.51
N GLU A 45 -139.59 33.16 -60.03
CA GLU A 45 -138.21 33.05 -59.57
C GLU A 45 -137.99 33.33 -58.06
N PRO A 46 -138.66 34.32 -57.43
CA PRO A 46 -138.50 34.55 -55.99
C PRO A 46 -138.95 33.35 -55.14
N ASN A 47 -140.02 32.68 -55.55
CA ASN A 47 -140.51 31.50 -54.84
C ASN A 47 -139.56 30.31 -55.06
N HIS A 48 -139.02 30.14 -56.28
CA HIS A 48 -138.02 29.11 -56.56
C HIS A 48 -136.74 29.29 -55.73
N LEU A 49 -136.24 30.52 -55.60
CA LEU A 49 -135.07 30.84 -54.77
C LEU A 49 -135.29 30.56 -53.28
N ILE A 50 -136.49 30.82 -52.77
CA ILE A 50 -136.84 30.51 -51.38
C ILE A 50 -136.84 29.00 -51.16
N ASP A 51 -137.40 28.24 -52.10
CA ASP A 51 -137.43 26.77 -52.02
C ASP A 51 -136.02 26.16 -52.13
N ASP A 52 -135.17 26.65 -53.05
CA ASP A 52 -133.78 26.20 -53.18
C ASP A 52 -132.95 26.53 -51.93
N LYS A 53 -133.09 27.73 -51.37
CA LYS A 53 -132.39 28.11 -50.13
C LYS A 53 -132.78 27.19 -48.98
N ASN A 54 -134.07 26.88 -48.85
CA ASN A 54 -134.57 25.97 -47.82
C ASN A 54 -134.05 24.54 -48.04
N SER A 55 -133.97 24.08 -49.30
CA SER A 55 -133.38 22.79 -49.64
C SER A 55 -131.89 22.72 -49.30
N VAL A 56 -131.11 23.74 -49.64
CA VAL A 56 -129.67 23.79 -49.32
C VAL A 56 -129.43 23.86 -47.82
N LEU A 57 -130.25 24.60 -47.08
CA LEU A 57 -130.17 24.64 -45.61
C LEU A 57 -130.52 23.29 -44.99
N GLN A 58 -131.57 22.62 -45.45
CA GLN A 58 -131.88 21.27 -45.01
C GLN A 58 -130.76 20.30 -45.36
N ASN A 59 -130.23 20.32 -46.58
CA ASN A 59 -129.13 19.46 -46.99
C ASN A 59 -127.86 19.72 -46.18
N THR A 60 -127.56 20.97 -45.83
CA THR A 60 -126.37 21.32 -45.04
C THR A 60 -126.55 20.91 -43.57
N GLN A 61 -127.74 21.12 -43.00
CA GLN A 61 -128.07 20.64 -41.66
C GLN A 61 -128.04 19.12 -41.61
N GLU A 62 -128.59 18.44 -42.62
CA GLU A 62 -128.59 16.98 -42.72
C GLU A 62 -127.17 16.46 -42.93
N LEU A 63 -126.32 17.13 -43.72
CA LEU A 63 -124.91 16.76 -43.88
C LEU A 63 -124.12 16.95 -42.58
N ALA A 64 -124.32 18.07 -41.88
CA ALA A 64 -123.70 18.36 -40.60
C ALA A 64 -124.18 17.39 -39.51
N PHE A 65 -125.45 17.00 -39.52
CA PHE A 65 -126.03 16.08 -38.53
C PHE A 65 -125.73 14.60 -38.87
N THR A 66 -125.61 14.25 -40.15
CA THR A 66 -125.21 12.89 -40.56
C THR A 66 -123.73 12.66 -40.27
N ASN A 67 -122.89 13.70 -40.45
CA ASN A 67 -121.43 13.59 -40.33
C ASN A 67 -120.83 14.32 -39.12
N TYR A 68 -121.62 14.73 -38.10
CA TYR A 68 -121.08 15.44 -36.93
C TYR A 68 -119.99 14.62 -36.21
N LYS A 69 -120.13 13.29 -36.21
CA LYS A 69 -119.12 12.37 -35.63
C LYS A 69 -117.77 12.51 -36.33
N THR A 70 -117.76 12.65 -37.65
CA THR A 70 -116.52 12.83 -38.42
C THR A 70 -115.86 14.17 -38.11
N PHE A 71 -116.64 15.23 -37.91
CA PHE A 71 -116.10 16.54 -37.50
C PHE A 71 -115.51 16.51 -36.09
N ILE A 72 -116.19 15.87 -35.12
CA ILE A 72 -115.66 15.70 -33.77
C ILE A 72 -114.39 14.85 -33.80
N GLN A 73 -114.41 13.72 -34.51
CA GLN A 73 -113.22 12.87 -34.66
C GLN A 73 -112.06 13.63 -35.31
N THR A 74 -112.31 14.46 -36.32
CA THR A 74 -111.25 15.25 -36.96
C THR A 74 -110.66 16.29 -36.01
N ALA A 75 -111.49 16.94 -35.19
CA ALA A 75 -111.04 17.89 -34.18
C ALA A 75 -110.30 17.21 -33.02
N GLU A 76 -110.77 16.05 -32.57
CA GLU A 76 -110.11 15.22 -31.55
C GLU A 76 -108.76 14.70 -32.06
N SER A 77 -108.70 14.14 -33.27
CA SER A 77 -107.45 13.72 -33.90
C SER A 77 -106.48 14.88 -34.10
N SER A 78 -106.95 16.08 -34.46
CA SER A 78 -106.10 17.26 -34.56
C SER A 78 -105.52 17.68 -33.20
N ARG A 79 -106.32 17.62 -32.13
CA ARG A 79 -105.85 17.91 -30.76
C ARG A 79 -104.86 16.84 -30.27
N GLU A 80 -105.11 15.58 -30.59
CA GLU A 80 -104.21 14.47 -30.25
C GLU A 80 -102.87 14.59 -30.98
N ILE A 81 -102.89 14.92 -32.28
CA ILE A 81 -101.69 15.21 -33.07
C ILE A 81 -100.90 16.37 -32.45
N PHE A 82 -101.57 17.46 -32.06
CA PHE A 82 -100.90 18.59 -31.42
C PHE A 82 -100.24 18.21 -30.09
N HIS A 83 -100.91 17.39 -29.27
CA HIS A 83 -100.33 16.88 -28.04
C HIS A 83 -99.10 15.99 -28.30
N GLN A 84 -99.19 15.06 -29.26
CA GLN A 84 -98.08 14.19 -29.65
C GLN A 84 -96.89 14.98 -30.21
N PHE A 85 -97.13 16.06 -30.95
CA PHE A 85 -96.07 16.95 -31.43
C PHE A 85 -95.35 17.65 -30.28
N ASN A 86 -96.07 18.21 -29.30
CA ASN A 86 -95.46 18.83 -28.13
C ASN A 86 -94.69 17.81 -27.28
N GLU A 87 -95.21 16.59 -27.14
CA GLU A 87 -94.49 15.51 -26.46
C GLU A 87 -93.20 15.13 -27.21
N THR A 88 -93.26 15.10 -28.54
CA THR A 88 -92.10 14.83 -29.39
C THR A 88 -91.06 15.94 -29.31
N GLU A 89 -91.49 17.20 -29.26
CA GLU A 89 -90.62 18.36 -29.08
C GLU A 89 -89.89 18.30 -27.73
N ASN A 90 -90.61 18.05 -26.64
CA ASN A 90 -90.01 17.89 -25.30
C ASN A 90 -89.02 16.71 -25.25
N ASN A 91 -89.34 15.59 -25.90
CA ASN A 91 -88.44 14.44 -25.98
C ASN A 91 -87.18 14.75 -26.81
N LEU A 92 -87.33 15.51 -27.89
CA LEU A 92 -86.22 15.94 -28.75
C LEU A 92 -85.30 16.93 -28.01
N GLU A 93 -85.85 17.87 -27.26
CA GLU A 93 -85.08 18.83 -26.47
C GLU A 93 -84.28 18.12 -25.38
N ASN A 94 -84.89 17.18 -24.67
CA ASN A 94 -84.21 16.32 -23.71
C ASN A 94 -83.07 15.49 -24.35
N LEU A 95 -83.27 15.03 -25.59
CA LEU A 95 -82.25 14.28 -26.31
C LEU A 95 -81.07 15.18 -26.71
N LEU A 96 -81.35 16.39 -27.18
CA LEU A 96 -80.35 17.40 -27.53
C LEU A 96 -79.52 17.83 -26.33
N GLU A 97 -80.10 17.92 -25.13
CA GLU A 97 -79.35 18.21 -23.91
C GLU A 97 -78.49 17.02 -23.42
N LYS A 98 -79.03 15.80 -23.48
CA LYS A 98 -78.37 14.61 -22.89
C LYS A 98 -77.29 14.01 -23.78
N ILE A 99 -77.40 14.09 -25.11
CA ILE A 99 -76.40 13.53 -26.03
C ILE A 99 -75.00 14.15 -25.80
N PRO A 100 -74.82 15.48 -25.74
CA PRO A 100 -73.51 16.08 -25.51
C PRO A 100 -72.90 15.68 -24.16
N GLN A 101 -73.72 15.59 -23.11
CA GLN A 101 -73.27 15.13 -21.79
C GLN A 101 -72.83 13.66 -21.84
N PHE A 102 -73.54 12.82 -22.59
CA PHE A 102 -73.15 11.43 -22.82
C PHE A 102 -71.83 11.34 -23.60
N VAL A 103 -71.67 12.10 -24.67
CA VAL A 103 -70.43 12.15 -25.46
C VAL A 103 -69.25 12.59 -24.60
N ASN A 104 -69.40 13.64 -23.78
CA ASN A 104 -68.35 14.10 -22.87
C ASN A 104 -67.96 13.04 -21.83
N LYS A 105 -68.95 12.32 -21.26
CA LYS A 105 -68.67 11.21 -20.34
C LYS A 105 -67.98 10.05 -21.04
N CYS A 106 -68.37 9.72 -22.27
CA CYS A 106 -67.69 8.71 -23.10
C CYS A 106 -66.25 9.13 -23.41
N GLN A 107 -66.00 10.39 -23.75
CA GLN A 107 -64.65 10.92 -23.99
C GLN A 107 -63.79 10.77 -22.73
N SER A 108 -64.28 11.23 -21.57
CA SER A 108 -63.58 11.09 -20.29
C SER A 108 -63.34 9.62 -19.91
N PHE A 109 -64.30 8.74 -20.20
CA PHE A 109 -64.13 7.29 -20.02
C PHE A 109 -63.05 6.74 -20.93
N CYS A 110 -63.03 7.12 -22.22
CA CYS A 110 -61.99 6.71 -23.15
C CYS A 110 -60.60 7.17 -22.70
N ASP A 111 -60.46 8.41 -22.23
CA ASP A 111 -59.17 8.93 -21.77
C ASP A 111 -58.70 8.23 -20.49
N LYS A 112 -59.57 8.08 -19.49
CA LYS A 112 -59.26 7.30 -18.28
C LYS A 112 -58.96 5.84 -18.61
N SER A 113 -59.67 5.24 -19.56
CA SER A 113 -59.43 3.86 -19.99
C SER A 113 -58.08 3.71 -20.68
N LYS A 114 -57.63 4.70 -21.46
CA LYS A 114 -56.28 4.72 -22.04
C LYS A 114 -55.23 4.78 -20.94
N ASP A 115 -55.37 5.66 -19.95
CA ASP A 115 -54.43 5.78 -18.82
C ASP A 115 -54.37 4.46 -18.02
N ILE A 116 -55.53 3.88 -17.70
CA ILE A 116 -55.62 2.58 -17.01
C ILE A 116 -54.96 1.49 -17.86
N ASN A 117 -55.16 1.47 -19.18
CA ASN A 117 -54.52 0.51 -20.06
C ASN A 117 -53.00 0.70 -20.13
N VAL A 118 -52.50 1.94 -20.11
CA VAL A 118 -51.07 2.23 -20.02
C VAL A 118 -50.50 1.73 -18.69
N HIS A 119 -51.12 2.06 -17.57
CA HIS A 119 -50.72 1.56 -16.26
C HIS A 119 -50.78 0.03 -16.16
N ARG A 120 -51.83 -0.60 -16.70
CA ARG A 120 -51.96 -2.05 -16.73
C ARG A 120 -50.87 -2.68 -17.60
N ARG A 121 -50.58 -2.08 -18.76
CA ARG A 121 -49.50 -2.52 -19.65
C ARG A 121 -48.14 -2.41 -18.95
N LEU A 122 -47.85 -1.28 -18.29
CA LEU A 122 -46.63 -1.09 -17.51
C LEU A 122 -46.54 -2.12 -16.39
N ASN A 123 -47.60 -2.30 -15.60
CA ASN A 123 -47.63 -3.29 -14.52
C ASN A 123 -47.46 -4.73 -15.04
N SER A 124 -48.08 -5.08 -16.16
CA SER A 124 -47.89 -6.40 -16.78
C SER A 124 -46.47 -6.58 -17.32
N LEU A 125 -45.86 -5.53 -17.87
CA LEU A 125 -44.46 -5.55 -18.31
C LEU A 125 -43.52 -5.73 -17.11
N THR A 126 -43.70 -4.94 -16.05
CA THR A 126 -42.93 -5.03 -14.81
C THR A 126 -43.10 -6.40 -14.17
N LEU A 127 -44.30 -6.97 -14.14
CA LEU A 127 -44.53 -8.31 -13.60
C LEU A 127 -43.82 -9.38 -14.43
N LYS A 128 -43.87 -9.27 -15.77
CA LYS A 128 -43.21 -10.21 -16.68
C LYS A 128 -41.69 -10.15 -16.57
N LYS A 129 -41.13 -8.97 -16.31
CA LYS A 129 -39.68 -8.72 -16.19
C LYS A 129 -39.20 -8.59 -14.75
N ASN A 130 -40.04 -8.93 -13.78
CA ASN A 130 -39.75 -8.75 -12.36
C ASN A 130 -38.50 -9.52 -11.92
N THR A 131 -38.33 -10.75 -12.40
CA THR A 131 -37.18 -11.60 -12.09
C THR A 131 -35.87 -10.97 -12.57
N GLU A 132 -35.82 -10.51 -13.83
CA GLU A 132 -34.64 -9.86 -14.41
C GLU A 132 -34.30 -8.54 -13.68
N ILE A 133 -35.31 -7.79 -13.23
CA ILE A 133 -35.10 -6.56 -12.44
C ILE A 133 -34.52 -6.91 -11.06
N LEU A 134 -35.03 -7.97 -10.45
CA LEU A 134 -34.61 -8.42 -9.13
C LEU A 134 -33.15 -8.94 -9.16
N GLU A 135 -32.74 -9.65 -10.19
CA GLU A 135 -31.34 -10.07 -10.39
C GLU A 135 -30.37 -8.87 -10.41
N ILE A 136 -30.75 -7.77 -11.07
CA ILE A 136 -29.95 -6.53 -11.08
C ILE A 136 -29.89 -5.89 -9.68
N LEU A 137 -31.01 -5.88 -8.96
CA LEU A 137 -31.09 -5.33 -7.59
C LEU A 137 -30.33 -6.19 -6.57
N GLU A 138 -30.19 -7.49 -6.80
CA GLU A 138 -29.44 -8.41 -5.94
C GLU A 138 -27.93 -8.41 -6.22
N THR A 139 -27.48 -7.79 -7.31
CA THR A 139 -26.06 -7.77 -7.71
C THR A 139 -25.12 -7.21 -6.62
N PRO A 140 -25.46 -6.15 -5.86
CA PRO A 140 -24.64 -5.71 -4.71
C PRO A 140 -24.51 -6.76 -3.60
N GLN A 141 -25.60 -7.46 -3.27
CA GLN A 141 -25.59 -8.50 -2.23
C GLN A 141 -24.80 -9.74 -2.69
N LEU A 142 -24.90 -10.07 -3.98
CA LEU A 142 -24.09 -11.10 -4.61
C LEU A 142 -22.60 -10.73 -4.54
N MET A 143 -22.25 -9.48 -4.84
CA MET A 143 -20.89 -8.96 -4.72
C MET A 143 -20.35 -9.13 -3.29
N GLU A 144 -21.09 -8.69 -2.27
CA GLU A 144 -20.68 -8.88 -0.87
C GLU A 144 -20.48 -10.36 -0.51
N THR A 145 -21.33 -11.24 -1.04
CA THR A 145 -21.25 -12.69 -0.79
C THR A 145 -20.01 -13.29 -1.44
N CYS A 146 -19.73 -12.98 -2.72
CA CYS A 146 -18.52 -13.42 -3.44
C CYS A 146 -17.25 -12.90 -2.77
N LEU A 147 -17.28 -11.66 -2.28
CA LEU A 147 -16.18 -11.06 -1.53
C LEU A 147 -15.92 -11.80 -0.21
N ARG A 148 -16.97 -12.15 0.54
CA ARG A 148 -16.85 -12.91 1.80
C ARG A 148 -16.38 -14.35 1.58
N SER A 149 -16.80 -15.00 0.49
CA SER A 149 -16.39 -16.36 0.14
C SER A 149 -15.00 -16.44 -0.51
N SER A 150 -14.30 -15.31 -0.70
CA SER A 150 -13.01 -15.22 -1.39
C SER A 150 -13.05 -15.69 -2.86
N GLN A 151 -14.21 -15.58 -3.51
CA GLN A 151 -14.39 -15.84 -4.94
C GLN A 151 -14.13 -14.56 -5.75
N TYR A 152 -12.86 -14.20 -5.87
CA TYR A 152 -12.45 -12.92 -6.45
C TYR A 152 -12.65 -12.81 -7.97
N ASN A 153 -12.61 -13.93 -8.70
CA ASN A 153 -12.87 -13.93 -10.15
C ASN A 153 -14.33 -13.59 -10.46
N GLU A 154 -15.27 -14.20 -9.72
CA GLU A 154 -16.69 -13.89 -9.84
C GLU A 154 -16.98 -12.44 -9.43
N ALA A 155 -16.38 -11.98 -8.34
CA ALA A 155 -16.47 -10.58 -7.92
C ALA A 155 -15.93 -9.60 -8.98
N LEU A 156 -14.90 -9.98 -9.72
CA LEU A 156 -14.36 -9.17 -10.81
C LEU A 156 -15.32 -9.11 -12.01
N GLU A 157 -15.91 -10.23 -12.40
CA GLU A 157 -16.91 -10.26 -13.47
C GLU A 157 -18.13 -9.40 -13.11
N LEU A 158 -18.56 -9.43 -11.84
CA LEU A 158 -19.65 -8.60 -11.34
C LEU A 158 -19.31 -7.11 -11.35
N SER A 159 -18.08 -6.72 -11.02
CA SER A 159 -17.67 -5.31 -11.06
C SER A 159 -17.58 -4.79 -12.51
N GLN A 160 -17.07 -5.61 -13.43
CA GLN A 160 -17.07 -5.29 -14.86
C GLN A 160 -18.50 -5.17 -15.42
N TYR A 161 -19.39 -6.08 -15.03
CA TYR A 161 -20.80 -6.01 -15.40
C TYR A 161 -21.48 -4.73 -14.89
N ALA A 162 -21.25 -4.37 -13.62
CA ALA A 162 -21.76 -3.14 -13.03
C ALA A 162 -21.26 -1.89 -13.77
N ARG A 163 -19.97 -1.81 -14.11
CA ARG A 163 -19.40 -0.71 -14.92
C ARG A 163 -20.02 -0.62 -16.31
N GLN A 164 -20.24 -1.76 -16.98
CA GLN A 164 -20.93 -1.80 -18.27
C GLN A 164 -22.40 -1.36 -18.16
N LEU A 165 -23.08 -1.71 -17.06
CA LEU A 165 -24.45 -1.30 -16.80
C LEU A 165 -24.53 0.22 -16.57
N GLY A 166 -23.61 0.78 -15.79
CA GLY A 166 -23.53 2.22 -15.53
C GLY A 166 -23.23 3.05 -16.79
N THR A 167 -22.37 2.56 -17.69
CA THR A 167 -22.07 3.25 -18.95
C THR A 167 -23.24 3.23 -19.93
N LYS A 168 -24.03 2.15 -19.98
CA LYS A 168 -25.18 2.02 -20.88
C LYS A 168 -26.45 2.68 -20.36
N HIS A 169 -26.67 2.66 -19.05
CA HIS A 169 -27.92 3.10 -18.41
C HIS A 169 -27.70 4.11 -17.28
N GLY A 170 -26.70 4.98 -17.44
CA GLY A 170 -26.31 5.98 -16.46
C GLY A 170 -27.39 7.00 -16.12
N ASP A 171 -28.43 7.16 -16.95
CA ASP A 171 -29.52 8.12 -16.69
C ASP A 171 -30.49 7.65 -15.57
N ILE A 172 -30.41 6.39 -15.16
CA ILE A 172 -31.32 5.81 -14.15
C ILE A 172 -30.67 5.90 -12.75
N PRO A 173 -31.26 6.65 -11.80
CA PRO A 173 -30.66 6.86 -10.46
C PRO A 173 -30.41 5.57 -9.66
N ILE A 174 -31.29 4.58 -9.81
CA ILE A 174 -31.14 3.29 -9.11
C ILE A 174 -29.90 2.54 -9.60
N ILE A 175 -29.62 2.57 -10.91
CA ILE A 175 -28.44 1.93 -11.49
C ILE A 175 -27.17 2.65 -11.03
N GLN A 176 -27.19 3.98 -10.95
CA GLN A 176 -26.07 4.74 -10.37
C GLN A 176 -25.79 4.34 -8.91
N SER A 177 -26.84 4.15 -8.10
CA SER A 177 -26.70 3.68 -6.70
C SER A 177 -26.07 2.29 -6.63
N ILE A 178 -26.57 1.34 -7.45
CA ILE A 178 -26.05 -0.04 -7.51
C ILE A 178 -24.57 -0.05 -7.89
N VAL A 179 -24.18 0.72 -8.91
CA VAL A 179 -22.77 0.82 -9.32
C VAL A 179 -21.91 1.41 -8.21
N ALA A 180 -22.38 2.45 -7.53
CA ALA A 180 -21.67 3.06 -6.41
C ALA A 180 -21.50 2.10 -5.23
N GLU A 181 -22.54 1.34 -4.87
CA GLU A 181 -22.47 0.32 -3.81
C GLU A 181 -21.46 -0.78 -4.15
N ILE A 182 -21.45 -1.25 -5.41
CA ILE A 182 -20.51 -2.28 -5.88
C ILE A 182 -19.07 -1.75 -5.85
N GLU A 183 -18.81 -0.54 -6.34
CA GLU A 183 -17.46 0.06 -6.30
C GLU A 183 -16.98 0.35 -4.86
N ASN A 184 -17.88 0.70 -3.95
CA ASN A 184 -17.55 0.88 -2.53
C ASN A 184 -17.14 -0.45 -1.88
N SER A 185 -17.92 -1.52 -2.11
CA SER A 185 -17.59 -2.87 -1.63
C SER A 185 -16.28 -3.39 -2.23
N TRP A 186 -16.04 -3.12 -3.51
CA TRP A 186 -14.79 -3.43 -4.20
C TRP A 186 -13.58 -2.69 -3.60
N SER A 187 -13.70 -1.38 -3.41
CA SER A 187 -12.65 -0.56 -2.80
C SER A 187 -12.35 -0.98 -1.36
N GLY A 188 -13.38 -1.35 -0.60
CA GLY A 188 -13.24 -1.94 0.73
C GLY A 188 -12.42 -3.24 0.71
N MET A 189 -12.67 -4.12 -0.27
CA MET A 189 -11.90 -5.36 -0.43
C MET A 189 -10.44 -5.09 -0.77
N VAL A 190 -10.16 -4.18 -1.71
CA VAL A 190 -8.78 -3.78 -2.05
C VAL A 190 -8.06 -3.31 -0.79
N GLY A 191 -8.72 -2.51 0.05
CA GLY A 191 -8.21 -2.09 1.35
C GLY A 191 -7.88 -3.25 2.29
N GLN A 192 -8.76 -4.27 2.38
CA GLN A 192 -8.54 -5.47 3.20
C GLN A 192 -7.38 -6.34 2.69
N VAL A 193 -7.25 -6.51 1.36
CA VAL A 193 -6.15 -7.26 0.74
C VAL A 193 -4.81 -6.56 0.98
N VAL A 194 -4.76 -5.23 0.77
CA VAL A 194 -3.57 -4.42 1.09
C VAL A 194 -3.25 -4.45 2.59
N GLY A 195 -4.27 -4.43 3.45
CA GLY A 195 -4.12 -4.61 4.90
C GLY A 195 -3.52 -5.97 5.25
N SER A 196 -3.93 -7.03 4.58
CA SER A 196 -3.41 -8.39 4.79
C SER A 196 -1.93 -8.51 4.43
N LEU A 197 -1.42 -7.70 3.47
CA LEU A 197 0.00 -7.65 3.14
C LEU A 197 0.90 -7.12 4.27
N ARG A 198 0.33 -6.48 5.31
CA ARG A 198 1.05 -5.97 6.48
C ARG A 198 1.31 -7.02 7.58
N GLY A 199 0.98 -8.29 7.33
CA GLY A 199 1.26 -9.39 8.26
C GLY A 199 2.50 -10.19 7.90
N ASP A 200 2.94 -11.07 8.80
CA ASP A 200 3.93 -12.10 8.46
C ASP A 200 3.29 -13.12 7.51
N LEU A 201 3.83 -13.24 6.29
CA LEU A 201 3.21 -14.02 5.23
C LEU A 201 4.24 -14.85 4.49
N PRO A 202 3.93 -16.13 4.21
CA PRO A 202 4.77 -16.96 3.37
C PRO A 202 4.61 -16.56 1.90
N LEU A 203 5.66 -16.81 1.10
CA LEU A 203 5.71 -16.46 -0.33
C LEU A 203 4.46 -16.86 -1.14
N PRO A 204 3.89 -18.08 -0.98
CA PRO A 204 2.70 -18.48 -1.74
C PRO A 204 1.48 -17.59 -1.46
N LYS A 205 1.33 -17.12 -0.22
CA LYS A 205 0.22 -16.24 0.16
C LYS A 205 0.42 -14.83 -0.40
N CYS A 206 1.66 -14.33 -0.44
CA CYS A 206 2.00 -13.07 -1.12
C CYS A 206 1.65 -13.11 -2.61
N LEU A 207 2.06 -14.18 -3.29
CA LEU A 207 1.75 -14.41 -4.71
C LEU A 207 0.23 -14.44 -4.95
N GLN A 208 -0.52 -15.12 -4.08
CA GLN A 208 -1.97 -15.13 -4.16
C GLN A 208 -2.55 -13.72 -4.02
N LEU A 209 -2.18 -12.96 -2.98
CA LEU A 209 -2.74 -11.63 -2.72
C LEU A 209 -2.35 -10.61 -3.80
N ILE A 210 -1.11 -10.63 -4.29
CA ILE A 210 -0.68 -9.76 -5.40
C ILE A 210 -1.32 -10.19 -6.72
N GLY A 211 -1.47 -11.49 -6.96
CA GLY A 211 -2.22 -12.01 -8.11
C GLY A 211 -3.68 -11.54 -8.11
N LEU A 212 -4.30 -11.48 -6.93
CA LEU A 212 -5.63 -10.91 -6.75
C LEU A 212 -5.66 -9.40 -7.01
N LEU A 213 -4.71 -8.63 -6.47
CA LEU A 213 -4.65 -7.19 -6.76
C LEU A 213 -4.41 -6.90 -8.25
N ARG A 214 -3.63 -7.75 -8.92
CA ARG A 214 -3.38 -7.65 -10.35
C ARG A 214 -4.62 -8.04 -11.17
N SER A 215 -5.37 -9.06 -10.76
CA SER A 215 -6.63 -9.39 -11.42
C SER A 215 -7.63 -8.25 -11.24
N MET A 216 -7.71 -7.66 -10.04
CA MET A 216 -8.60 -6.56 -9.73
C MET A 216 -8.39 -5.28 -10.56
N ASP A 217 -7.28 -5.17 -11.30
CA ASP A 217 -6.90 -3.98 -12.10
C ASP A 217 -7.01 -2.67 -11.30
N ALA A 218 -6.76 -2.76 -9.98
CA ALA A 218 -6.91 -1.64 -9.06
C ALA A 218 -5.69 -0.72 -9.05
N PHE A 219 -4.54 -1.22 -9.51
CA PHE A 219 -3.25 -0.54 -9.48
C PHE A 219 -2.45 -0.87 -10.75
N THR A 220 -1.70 0.11 -11.25
CA THR A 220 -0.64 -0.13 -12.23
C THR A 220 0.47 -1.00 -11.64
N GLU A 221 1.29 -1.62 -12.48
CA GLU A 221 2.39 -2.48 -12.02
C GLU A 221 3.38 -1.71 -11.10
N ALA A 222 3.67 -0.44 -11.43
CA ALA A 222 4.50 0.43 -10.60
C ALA A 222 3.83 0.77 -9.25
N GLU A 223 2.53 1.06 -9.23
CA GLU A 223 1.79 1.30 -8.00
C GLU A 223 1.70 0.03 -7.13
N LEU A 224 1.53 -1.14 -7.73
CA LEU A 224 1.47 -2.42 -7.04
C LEU A 224 2.80 -2.73 -6.33
N ARG A 225 3.94 -2.48 -7.00
CA ARG A 225 5.28 -2.55 -6.39
C ARG A 225 5.39 -1.64 -5.17
N ILE A 226 4.99 -0.37 -5.32
CA ILE A 226 5.03 0.61 -4.22
C ILE A 226 4.14 0.17 -3.06
N LYS A 227 2.89 -0.24 -3.33
CA LYS A 227 1.94 -0.68 -2.30
C LYS A 227 2.44 -1.91 -1.56
N PHE A 228 3.05 -2.87 -2.27
CA PHE A 228 3.68 -4.03 -1.66
C PHE A 228 4.83 -3.63 -0.73
N LEU A 229 5.77 -2.81 -1.21
CA LEU A 229 6.91 -2.36 -0.41
C LEU A 229 6.46 -1.53 0.80
N GLN A 230 5.47 -0.65 0.64
CA GLN A 230 4.89 0.12 1.74
C GLN A 230 4.25 -0.77 2.81
N ALA A 231 3.48 -1.79 2.41
CA ALA A 231 2.85 -2.71 3.34
C ALA A 231 3.89 -3.54 4.11
N ARG A 232 4.90 -4.04 3.41
CA ARG A 232 6.01 -4.82 4.00
C ARG A 232 6.91 -3.98 4.88
N ASP A 233 7.21 -2.75 4.48
CA ASP A 233 8.00 -1.83 5.27
C ASP A 233 7.25 -1.45 6.55
N SER A 234 5.96 -1.12 6.48
CA SER A 234 5.16 -0.81 7.67
C SER A 234 5.18 -1.95 8.69
N TRP A 235 5.15 -3.19 8.23
CA TRP A 235 5.26 -4.37 9.08
C TRP A 235 6.67 -4.52 9.68
N LEU A 236 7.72 -4.41 8.85
CA LEU A 236 9.11 -4.47 9.29
C LEU A 236 9.43 -3.38 10.33
N GLN A 237 9.02 -2.14 10.09
CA GLN A 237 9.19 -1.04 11.05
C GLN A 237 8.45 -1.32 12.36
N GLY A 238 7.25 -1.92 12.30
CA GLY A 238 6.53 -2.37 13.48
C GLY A 238 7.35 -3.37 14.32
N LEU A 239 8.00 -4.34 13.68
CA LEU A 239 8.88 -5.30 14.34
C LEU A 239 10.13 -4.65 14.93
N LEU A 240 10.80 -3.77 14.18
CA LEU A 240 12.01 -3.09 14.63
C LEU A 240 11.73 -2.13 15.80
N ASN A 241 10.60 -1.42 15.77
CA ASN A 241 10.20 -0.51 16.84
C ASN A 241 9.77 -1.24 18.12
N ALA A 242 9.37 -2.51 18.02
CA ALA A 242 9.03 -3.34 19.17
C ALA A 242 10.25 -3.87 19.93
N ILE A 243 11.47 -3.73 19.40
CA ILE A 243 12.70 -4.19 20.05
C ILE A 243 13.00 -3.27 21.25
N PRO A 244 13.15 -3.82 22.48
CA PRO A 244 13.57 -3.05 23.64
C PRO A 244 14.88 -2.31 23.41
N LYS A 245 15.01 -1.11 23.98
CA LYS A 245 16.21 -0.25 23.89
C LYS A 245 17.03 -0.21 25.18
N ASP A 246 16.68 -1.06 26.15
CA ASP A 246 17.27 -1.04 27.50
C ASP A 246 18.73 -1.54 27.50
N ASP A 247 19.03 -2.61 26.74
CA ASP A 247 20.38 -3.13 26.56
C ASP A 247 20.86 -2.90 25.11
N PRO A 248 21.92 -2.09 24.88
CA PRO A 248 22.50 -1.87 23.56
C PRO A 248 22.94 -3.15 22.84
N ASN A 249 23.48 -4.14 23.56
CA ASN A 249 23.95 -5.39 22.94
C ASN A 249 22.77 -6.22 22.42
N PHE A 250 21.75 -6.42 23.27
CA PHE A 250 20.53 -7.12 22.89
C PHE A 250 19.78 -6.40 21.77
N HIS A 251 19.62 -5.08 21.88
CA HIS A 251 18.93 -4.27 20.88
C HIS A 251 19.59 -4.41 19.51
N LEU A 252 20.92 -4.29 19.43
CA LEU A 252 21.64 -4.36 18.17
C LEU A 252 21.66 -5.77 17.59
N THR A 253 21.92 -6.80 18.42
CA THR A 253 21.89 -8.21 18.01
C THR A 253 20.53 -8.58 17.42
N LYS A 254 19.44 -8.21 18.10
CA LYS A 254 18.09 -8.50 17.63
C LYS A 254 17.73 -7.71 16.38
N THR A 255 18.19 -6.46 16.29
CA THR A 255 18.01 -5.62 15.09
C THR A 255 18.70 -6.24 13.88
N ILE A 256 19.94 -6.72 14.02
CA ILE A 256 20.68 -7.40 12.95
C ILE A 256 19.95 -8.67 12.51
N GLU A 257 19.53 -9.51 13.48
CA GLU A 257 18.85 -10.76 13.21
C GLU A 257 17.53 -10.55 12.44
N LEU A 258 16.65 -9.68 12.95
CA LEU A 258 15.34 -9.41 12.35
C LEU A 258 15.49 -8.70 11.00
N SER A 259 16.38 -7.71 10.90
CA SER A 259 16.63 -7.01 9.63
C SER A 259 17.12 -7.99 8.57
N ARG A 260 18.11 -8.84 8.89
CA ARG A 260 18.64 -9.82 7.94
C ARG A 260 17.57 -10.79 7.45
N ILE A 261 16.82 -11.41 8.35
CA ILE A 261 15.81 -12.42 8.00
C ILE A 261 14.68 -11.78 7.18
N HIS A 262 14.10 -10.69 7.69
CA HIS A 262 12.89 -10.12 7.11
C HIS A 262 13.17 -9.32 5.85
N LEU A 263 14.29 -8.57 5.77
CA LEU A 263 14.67 -7.93 4.50
C LEU A 263 14.97 -8.99 3.44
N PHE A 264 15.67 -10.08 3.77
CA PHE A 264 15.92 -11.15 2.80
C PHE A 264 14.62 -11.80 2.29
N ASN A 265 13.66 -12.04 3.18
CA ASN A 265 12.34 -12.52 2.81
C ASN A 265 11.61 -11.53 1.90
N ILE A 266 11.62 -10.24 2.22
CA ILE A 266 10.97 -9.21 1.38
C ILE A 266 11.64 -9.14 0.01
N ILE A 267 12.97 -9.19 -0.08
CA ILE A 267 13.69 -9.22 -1.36
C ILE A 267 13.32 -10.46 -2.17
N THR A 268 13.30 -11.63 -1.53
CA THR A 268 12.93 -12.89 -2.19
C THR A 268 11.48 -12.85 -2.68
N GLN A 269 10.56 -12.34 -1.87
CA GLN A 269 9.16 -12.16 -2.24
C GLN A 269 8.99 -11.16 -3.38
N TYR A 270 9.71 -10.04 -3.34
CA TYR A 270 9.66 -9.03 -4.38
C TYR A 270 10.13 -9.61 -5.72
N ARG A 271 11.31 -10.24 -5.76
CA ARG A 271 11.88 -10.84 -6.98
C ARG A 271 11.00 -11.94 -7.57
N ALA A 272 10.33 -12.72 -6.72
CA ALA A 272 9.42 -13.77 -7.18
C ALA A 272 8.09 -13.23 -7.77
N MET A 273 7.69 -12.01 -7.42
CA MET A 273 6.42 -11.40 -7.85
C MET A 273 6.59 -10.39 -8.99
N PHE A 274 7.73 -9.71 -9.01
CA PHE A 274 8.09 -8.67 -9.96
C PHE A 274 9.41 -9.09 -10.62
N ASN A 275 9.31 -9.70 -11.81
CA ASN A 275 10.47 -10.09 -12.61
C ASN A 275 11.14 -8.83 -13.16
N ASP A 276 12.15 -8.33 -12.47
CA ASP A 276 12.93 -7.18 -12.93
C ASP A 276 14.01 -7.56 -13.95
N ASP A 277 14.38 -8.83 -14.04
CA ASP A 277 15.39 -9.34 -14.98
C ASP A 277 14.92 -9.31 -16.45
N ASP A 278 13.60 -9.38 -16.69
CA ASP A 278 13.00 -9.32 -18.04
C ASP A 278 12.90 -7.88 -18.60
N ILE A 279 13.11 -6.86 -17.76
CA ILE A 279 12.96 -5.44 -18.13
C ILE A 279 14.15 -4.95 -18.98
N LEU A 280 15.32 -5.57 -18.84
CA LEU A 280 16.49 -5.26 -19.68
C LEU A 280 16.32 -5.71 -21.14
N ILE A 281 15.34 -6.58 -21.43
CA ILE A 281 15.11 -7.17 -22.76
C ILE A 281 13.88 -6.55 -23.45
N SER A 282 12.96 -5.97 -22.68
CA SER A 282 11.72 -5.39 -23.22
C SER A 282 11.83 -3.87 -23.34
N ASN A 283 11.75 -3.36 -24.58
CA ASN A 283 11.50 -1.95 -24.92
C ASN A 283 10.13 -1.47 -24.36
N ARG A 284 10.01 -1.33 -23.04
CA ARG A 284 8.92 -0.57 -22.38
C ARG A 284 9.42 0.83 -22.04
N ASP A 285 8.50 1.78 -21.99
CA ASP A 285 8.74 3.22 -21.99
C ASP A 285 9.94 3.69 -21.14
N PRO A 286 10.86 4.53 -21.68
CA PRO A 286 12.15 4.88 -21.07
C PRO A 286 12.05 5.84 -19.86
N ILE A 287 10.87 6.06 -19.30
CA ILE A 287 10.61 7.15 -18.34
C ILE A 287 10.58 6.66 -16.88
N ILE A 288 10.14 5.43 -16.62
CA ILE A 288 10.03 4.89 -15.25
C ILE A 288 10.86 3.63 -15.15
N ASN A 289 12.02 3.73 -14.50
CA ASN A 289 12.79 2.54 -14.12
C ASN A 289 12.09 1.87 -12.94
N GLU A 290 11.19 0.93 -13.23
CA GLU A 290 10.37 0.26 -12.22
C GLU A 290 11.21 -0.54 -11.21
N SER A 291 12.37 -1.06 -11.63
CA SER A 291 13.30 -1.77 -10.73
C SER A 291 14.07 -0.82 -9.80
N ALA A 292 14.25 0.44 -10.19
CA ALA A 292 14.87 1.46 -9.33
C ALA A 292 14.07 1.71 -8.03
N ILE A 293 12.75 1.52 -8.06
CA ILE A 293 11.87 1.67 -6.88
C ILE A 293 12.33 0.72 -5.77
N PHE A 294 12.59 -0.53 -6.13
CA PHE A 294 13.03 -1.55 -5.17
C PHE A 294 14.44 -1.31 -4.68
N HIS A 295 15.37 -0.99 -5.57
CA HIS A 295 16.76 -0.71 -5.20
C HIS A 295 16.88 0.51 -4.28
N HIS A 296 16.12 1.58 -4.55
CA HIS A 296 16.08 2.76 -3.69
C HIS A 296 15.49 2.44 -2.31
N TRP A 297 14.38 1.70 -2.27
CA TRP A 297 13.80 1.23 -1.01
C TRP A 297 14.81 0.39 -0.21
N LEU A 298 15.51 -0.53 -0.85
CA LEU A 298 16.52 -1.37 -0.21
C LEU A 298 17.68 -0.55 0.34
N GLU A 299 18.19 0.42 -0.44
CA GLU A 299 19.24 1.35 0.00
C GLU A 299 18.79 2.18 1.21
N GLU A 300 17.54 2.64 1.23
CA GLU A 300 16.97 3.37 2.36
C GLU A 300 16.95 2.50 3.62
N LYS A 301 16.52 1.24 3.54
CA LYS A 301 16.51 0.32 4.68
C LYS A 301 17.91 -0.02 5.19
N LEU A 302 18.86 -0.23 4.27
CA LEU A 302 20.27 -0.43 4.65
C LEU A 302 20.85 0.83 5.31
N SER A 303 20.52 2.02 4.80
CA SER A 303 20.95 3.28 5.40
C SER A 303 20.31 3.52 6.77
N GLN A 304 19.05 3.13 6.97
CA GLN A 304 18.40 3.16 8.29
C GLN A 304 19.12 2.23 9.27
N PHE A 305 19.43 0.99 8.85
CA PHE A 305 20.20 0.05 9.67
C PHE A 305 21.58 0.61 10.05
N LEU A 306 22.31 1.18 9.09
CA LEU A 306 23.63 1.75 9.34
C LEU A 306 23.59 2.95 10.31
N ARG A 307 22.55 3.81 10.22
CA ARG A 307 22.34 4.90 11.20
C ARG A 307 22.07 4.36 12.61
N THR A 308 21.24 3.31 12.73
CA THR A 308 21.00 2.66 14.03
C THR A 308 22.28 2.04 14.57
N LEU A 309 23.08 1.38 13.71
CA LEU A 309 24.38 0.82 14.07
C LEU A 309 25.32 1.91 14.60
N GLU A 310 25.47 3.02 13.89
CA GLU A 310 26.34 4.14 14.31
C GLU A 310 25.95 4.73 15.67
N GLN A 311 24.64 4.83 15.97
CA GLN A 311 24.15 5.39 17.22
C GLN A 311 24.32 4.45 18.42
N VAL A 312 24.11 3.14 18.23
CA VAL A 312 24.06 2.16 19.32
C VAL A 312 25.43 1.52 19.58
N LEU A 313 26.27 1.36 18.56
CA LEU A 313 27.57 0.70 18.65
C LEU A 313 28.51 1.24 19.76
N PRO A 314 28.57 2.56 20.05
CA PRO A 314 29.41 3.06 21.14
C PRO A 314 29.05 2.53 22.55
N GLY A 315 27.81 2.07 22.75
CA GLY A 315 27.32 1.54 24.02
C GLY A 315 27.52 0.03 24.20
N VAL A 316 28.03 -0.66 23.16
CA VAL A 316 28.17 -2.11 23.11
C VAL A 316 29.45 -2.56 23.83
N THR A 317 29.38 -3.67 24.55
CA THR A 317 30.53 -4.24 25.27
C THR A 317 31.41 -5.09 24.36
N SER A 318 30.78 -5.95 23.54
CA SER A 318 31.46 -6.91 22.65
C SER A 318 31.33 -6.52 21.18
N ILE A 319 32.19 -5.60 20.74
CA ILE A 319 32.21 -5.08 19.36
C ILE A 319 32.54 -6.18 18.35
N ASP A 320 33.39 -7.14 18.73
CA ASP A 320 33.83 -8.27 17.90
C ASP A 320 32.67 -9.18 17.47
N SER A 321 31.79 -9.54 18.42
CA SER A 321 30.61 -10.38 18.15
C SER A 321 29.65 -9.68 17.18
N ILE A 322 29.40 -8.40 17.41
CA ILE A 322 28.55 -7.58 16.54
C ILE A 322 29.18 -7.42 15.14
N LEU A 323 30.49 -7.18 15.04
CA LEU A 323 31.19 -7.12 13.76
C LEU A 323 31.04 -8.42 12.98
N GLY A 324 31.19 -9.57 13.64
CA GLY A 324 30.98 -10.89 13.03
C GLY A 324 29.56 -11.05 12.47
N GLN A 325 28.55 -10.69 13.27
CA GLN A 325 27.14 -10.76 12.83
C GLN A 325 26.82 -9.79 11.69
N CYS A 326 27.31 -8.55 11.75
CA CYS A 326 27.10 -7.56 10.70
C CYS A 326 27.84 -7.94 9.41
N THR A 327 29.04 -8.51 9.51
CA THR A 327 29.79 -9.02 8.35
C THR A 327 29.04 -10.17 7.68
N TYR A 328 28.50 -11.11 8.47
CA TYR A 328 27.66 -12.19 7.95
C TYR A 328 26.40 -11.64 7.26
N PHE A 329 25.76 -10.63 7.85
CA PHE A 329 24.63 -9.93 7.26
C PHE A 329 25.02 -9.27 5.92
N GLY A 330 26.12 -8.51 5.88
CA GLY A 330 26.64 -7.87 4.65
C GLY A 330 26.95 -8.88 3.54
N LEU A 331 27.67 -9.96 3.85
CA LEU A 331 27.99 -11.02 2.89
C LEU A 331 26.74 -11.72 2.35
N SER A 332 25.72 -11.93 3.19
CA SER A 332 24.46 -12.54 2.75
C SER A 332 23.71 -11.64 1.74
N PHE A 333 23.84 -10.32 1.86
CA PHE A 333 23.21 -9.35 0.96
C PHE A 333 24.08 -9.02 -0.26
N GLY A 334 25.41 -9.21 -0.17
CA GLY A 334 26.30 -9.14 -1.33
C GLY A 334 25.91 -10.13 -2.43
N ARG A 335 25.43 -11.34 -2.06
CA ARG A 335 24.87 -12.32 -3.01
C ARG A 335 23.62 -11.84 -3.75
N VAL A 336 22.91 -10.90 -3.15
CA VAL A 336 21.68 -10.30 -3.67
C VAL A 336 21.98 -8.98 -4.40
N GLY A 337 23.26 -8.56 -4.46
CA GLY A 337 23.68 -7.33 -5.12
C GLY A 337 23.55 -6.07 -4.26
N ALA A 338 23.46 -6.22 -2.93
CA ALA A 338 23.33 -5.12 -1.98
C ALA A 338 24.41 -5.18 -0.90
N ASP A 339 25.68 -5.11 -1.31
CA ASP A 339 26.82 -5.12 -0.39
C ASP A 339 26.98 -3.76 0.31
N PHE A 340 26.95 -3.75 1.64
CA PHE A 340 27.15 -2.57 2.48
C PHE A 340 28.37 -2.70 3.42
N THR A 341 29.20 -3.74 3.25
CA THR A 341 30.34 -4.04 4.11
C THR A 341 31.32 -2.87 4.22
N THR A 342 31.60 -2.16 3.12
CA THR A 342 32.49 -0.98 3.12
C THR A 342 31.98 0.13 4.05
N ARG A 343 30.70 0.53 3.91
CA ARG A 343 30.09 1.58 4.74
C ARG A 343 30.04 1.17 6.21
N MET A 344 29.79 -0.11 6.47
CA MET A 344 29.80 -0.66 7.81
C MET A 344 31.20 -0.60 8.43
N SER A 345 32.25 -0.99 7.70
CA SER A 345 33.64 -0.97 8.17
C SER A 345 34.06 0.41 8.64
N ASP A 346 33.69 1.48 7.93
CA ASP A 346 33.99 2.86 8.34
C ASP A 346 33.40 3.20 9.71
N ILE A 347 32.17 2.76 10.00
CA ILE A 347 31.50 2.99 11.29
C ILE A 347 32.29 2.28 12.41
N PHE A 348 32.69 1.02 12.21
CA PHE A 348 33.46 0.28 13.20
C PHE A 348 34.83 0.92 13.44
N VAL A 349 35.55 1.32 12.38
CA VAL A 349 36.85 1.99 12.49
C VAL A 349 36.72 3.28 13.32
N GLN A 350 35.70 4.10 13.06
CA GLN A 350 35.46 5.33 13.81
C GLN A 350 35.12 5.08 15.29
N VAL A 351 34.25 4.10 15.59
CA VAL A 351 33.86 3.82 16.98
C VAL A 351 35.02 3.21 17.78
N ILE A 352 35.76 2.29 17.18
CA ILE A 352 36.93 1.66 17.80
C ILE A 352 38.02 2.72 18.05
N SER A 353 38.28 3.60 17.07
CA SER A 353 39.21 4.72 17.21
C SER A 353 38.84 5.64 18.37
N LYS A 354 37.58 6.09 18.45
CA LYS A 354 37.10 6.95 19.55
C LYS A 354 37.19 6.26 20.92
N LYS A 355 36.89 4.96 20.99
CA LYS A 355 36.99 4.18 22.23
C LYS A 355 38.45 4.03 22.69
N LEU A 356 39.35 3.73 21.77
CA LEU A 356 40.80 3.68 22.00
C LEU A 356 41.32 5.03 22.51
N GLN A 357 40.94 6.13 21.85
CA GLN A 357 41.33 7.48 22.26
C GLN A 357 40.88 7.80 23.68
N LYS A 358 39.61 7.52 23.99
CA LYS A 358 39.06 7.73 25.32
C LYS A 358 39.81 6.91 26.38
N ASN A 359 40.17 5.67 26.08
CA ASN A 359 40.88 4.79 27.01
C ASN A 359 42.33 5.26 27.23
N ILE A 360 43.06 5.64 26.18
CA ILE A 360 44.42 6.18 26.28
C ILE A 360 44.41 7.48 27.07
N THR A 361 43.59 8.47 26.69
CA THR A 361 43.48 9.74 27.42
C THR A 361 43.07 9.55 28.88
N ARG A 362 42.26 8.54 29.19
CA ARG A 362 41.91 8.19 30.58
C ARG A 362 43.13 7.67 31.35
N ALA A 363 43.96 6.83 30.73
CA ALA A 363 45.19 6.33 31.33
C ALA A 363 46.20 7.48 31.54
N THR A 364 46.39 8.35 30.54
CA THR A 364 47.25 9.55 30.66
C THR A 364 46.78 10.43 31.82
N LYS A 365 45.50 10.87 31.84
CA LYS A 365 44.98 11.71 32.93
C LYS A 365 45.02 11.06 34.31
N LYS A 366 45.03 9.72 34.37
CA LYS A 366 45.19 9.00 35.63
C LYS A 366 46.64 9.11 36.09
N PHE A 367 47.60 8.95 35.18
CA PHE A 367 49.01 9.18 35.46
C PHE A 367 49.27 10.59 35.99
N ASP A 368 48.71 11.63 35.36
CA ASP A 368 48.86 13.03 35.81
C ASP A 368 48.44 13.18 37.30
N LYS A 369 47.31 12.58 37.67
CA LYS A 369 46.78 12.60 39.05
C LYS A 369 47.63 11.77 40.01
N ASP A 370 48.06 10.59 39.57
CA ASP A 370 48.91 9.72 40.38
C ASP A 370 50.25 10.41 40.65
N MET A 371 50.76 11.20 39.70
CA MET A 371 51.97 12.02 39.85
C MET A 371 51.82 13.14 40.89
N GLU A 372 50.65 13.78 41.02
CA GLU A 372 50.40 14.81 42.06
C GLU A 372 50.53 14.25 43.48
N THR A 373 50.24 12.96 43.66
CA THR A 373 50.31 12.26 44.97
C THR A 373 51.59 11.45 45.14
N PHE A 374 52.43 11.39 44.10
CA PHE A 374 53.59 10.54 44.07
C PHE A 374 54.68 11.05 45.01
N THR A 375 55.24 10.12 45.80
CA THR A 375 56.40 10.37 46.64
C THR A 375 57.45 9.32 46.34
N LEU A 376 58.71 9.75 46.23
CA LEU A 376 59.85 8.84 46.00
C LEU A 376 60.18 8.09 47.30
N ILE A 377 59.37 7.08 47.63
CA ILE A 377 59.56 6.29 48.86
C ILE A 377 60.82 5.42 48.71
N ASN A 378 61.71 5.46 49.69
CA ASN A 378 62.99 4.75 49.75
C ASN A 378 62.92 3.20 49.83
N LYS A 379 61.80 2.57 49.50
CA LYS A 379 61.66 1.10 49.57
C LYS A 379 62.00 0.44 48.23
N LEU A 380 63.28 0.41 47.88
CA LEU A 380 63.80 -0.57 46.95
C LEU A 380 63.75 -1.95 47.61
N HIS A 381 62.72 -2.73 47.33
CA HIS A 381 62.73 -4.16 47.62
C HIS A 381 63.71 -4.84 46.64
N ARG A 382 65.00 -4.83 46.96
CA ARG A 382 66.01 -5.60 46.21
C ARG A 382 65.71 -7.11 46.32
N THR A 383 65.14 -7.69 45.28
CA THR A 383 65.48 -9.07 44.88
C THR A 383 66.52 -8.98 43.77
N ASN A 384 67.79 -9.13 44.13
CA ASN A 384 68.89 -9.33 43.18
C ASN A 384 68.64 -10.66 42.44
N ILE A 385 67.93 -10.62 41.33
CA ILE A 385 68.02 -11.63 40.28
C ILE A 385 68.43 -10.86 39.03
N LYS A 386 69.64 -11.15 38.53
CA LYS A 386 70.05 -10.72 37.19
C LYS A 386 69.19 -11.50 36.20
N THR A 387 68.07 -10.93 35.79
CA THR A 387 67.31 -11.40 34.64
C THR A 387 67.77 -10.56 33.45
N GLU A 388 68.31 -11.21 32.42
CA GLU A 388 68.53 -10.54 31.13
C GLU A 388 67.23 -9.88 30.66
N PRO A 389 67.28 -8.75 29.92
CA PRO A 389 66.09 -8.06 29.44
C PRO A 389 65.39 -8.94 28.40
N GLN A 390 64.51 -9.82 28.85
CA GLN A 390 63.60 -10.53 27.98
C GLN A 390 62.46 -9.57 27.61
N ILE A 391 62.71 -8.74 26.60
CA ILE A 391 61.72 -7.89 25.90
C ILE A 391 60.61 -8.76 25.22
N LYS A 392 60.60 -10.08 25.43
CA LYS A 392 59.73 -11.08 24.81
C LYS A 392 58.82 -11.76 25.84
N SER A 393 58.09 -10.97 26.62
CA SER A 393 57.08 -11.50 27.53
C SER A 393 55.76 -10.77 27.31
N GLU A 394 54.65 -11.50 27.29
CA GLU A 394 53.30 -10.90 27.31
C GLU A 394 53.03 -10.14 28.63
N ASN A 395 53.80 -10.44 29.68
CA ASN A 395 53.68 -9.81 30.99
C ASN A 395 54.41 -8.47 31.05
N PRO A 396 53.88 -7.47 31.79
CA PRO A 396 54.54 -6.18 31.97
C PRO A 396 55.89 -6.35 32.73
N PRO A 397 56.88 -5.47 32.48
CA PRO A 397 58.16 -5.50 33.20
C PRO A 397 58.00 -5.39 34.72
N ASP A 398 58.59 -6.32 35.48
CA ASP A 398 58.52 -6.36 36.96
C ASP A 398 59.11 -5.10 37.61
N GLU A 399 60.05 -4.43 36.92
CA GLU A 399 60.72 -3.19 37.35
C GLU A 399 59.75 -1.99 37.42
N LEU A 400 58.59 -2.04 36.74
CA LEU A 400 57.57 -1.00 36.83
C LEU A 400 56.85 -1.01 38.19
N VAL A 401 56.84 -2.14 38.90
CA VAL A 401 56.12 -2.29 40.18
C VAL A 401 56.72 -1.40 41.28
N ASP A 402 58.03 -1.14 41.20
CA ASP A 402 58.73 -0.23 42.10
C ASP A 402 58.25 1.23 41.94
N PHE A 403 57.56 1.54 40.84
CA PHE A 403 57.10 2.86 40.46
C PHE A 403 55.61 2.88 40.11
N TYR A 404 54.77 2.97 41.15
CA TYR A 404 53.30 2.87 41.04
C TYR A 404 52.65 3.68 39.90
N PRO A 405 52.98 4.98 39.66
CA PRO A 405 52.36 5.73 38.57
C PRO A 405 52.60 5.10 37.18
N LEU A 406 53.83 4.62 36.91
CA LEU A 406 54.17 3.98 35.65
C LEU A 406 53.51 2.61 35.50
N ALA A 407 53.44 1.82 36.58
CA ALA A 407 52.73 0.55 36.59
C ALA A 407 51.24 0.73 36.29
N GLU A 408 50.58 1.69 36.92
CA GLU A 408 49.15 1.94 36.73
C GLU A 408 48.83 2.47 35.32
N TYR A 409 49.71 3.33 34.78
CA TYR A 409 49.61 3.77 33.39
C TYR A 409 49.79 2.61 32.40
N CYS A 410 50.80 1.75 32.61
CA CYS A 410 51.02 0.55 31.81
C CYS A 410 49.80 -0.39 31.84
N ASN A 411 49.23 -0.64 33.03
CA ASN A 411 48.02 -1.42 33.20
C ASN A 411 46.82 -0.82 32.44
N GLY A 412 46.70 0.52 32.46
CA GLY A 412 45.69 1.25 31.69
C GLY A 412 45.83 1.04 30.17
N LEU A 413 47.05 1.08 29.65
CA LEU A 413 47.34 0.80 28.24
C LEU A 413 47.08 -0.68 27.88
N ILE A 414 47.51 -1.62 28.71
CA ILE A 414 47.25 -3.06 28.51
C ILE A 414 45.74 -3.34 28.48
N ALA A 415 44.96 -2.71 29.37
CA ALA A 415 43.51 -2.82 29.35
C ALA A 415 42.91 -2.31 28.04
N ALA A 416 43.39 -1.16 27.54
CA ALA A 416 42.97 -0.63 26.24
C ALA A 416 43.34 -1.57 25.07
N PHE A 417 44.52 -2.17 25.11
CA PHE A 417 44.98 -3.15 24.13
C PHE A 417 44.19 -4.45 24.16
N ASN A 418 43.82 -4.93 25.34
CA ASN A 418 42.99 -6.12 25.49
C ASN A 418 41.58 -5.90 24.96
N GLU A 419 41.01 -4.70 25.09
CA GLU A 419 39.73 -4.34 24.46
C GLU A 419 39.83 -4.22 22.93
N LEU A 420 40.98 -3.79 22.40
CA LEU A 420 41.21 -3.63 20.96
C LEU A 420 41.50 -4.97 20.25
N ARG A 421 42.24 -5.87 20.92
CA ARG A 421 42.79 -7.11 20.33
C ARG A 421 41.78 -7.98 19.57
N PRO A 422 40.54 -8.20 20.05
CA PRO A 422 39.57 -9.05 19.34
C PRO A 422 39.13 -8.47 18.00
N CYS A 423 39.25 -7.16 17.81
CA CYS A 423 38.72 -6.43 16.66
C CYS A 423 39.63 -5.23 16.35
N ALA A 424 40.89 -5.49 15.99
CA ALA A 424 41.86 -4.44 15.65
C ALA A 424 41.86 -4.18 14.13
N PRO A 425 41.27 -3.07 13.64
CA PRO A 425 41.29 -2.74 12.22
C PRO A 425 42.69 -2.30 11.82
N VAL A 426 43.25 -2.87 10.75
CA VAL A 426 44.59 -2.53 10.24
C VAL A 426 44.70 -1.03 9.91
N ALA A 427 43.61 -0.40 9.47
CA ALA A 427 43.54 1.04 9.19
C ALA A 427 43.85 1.93 10.42
N LEU A 428 43.76 1.39 11.65
CA LEU A 428 44.06 2.12 12.88
C LEU A 428 45.52 1.98 13.32
N SER A 429 46.37 1.22 12.62
CA SER A 429 47.73 0.92 13.10
C SER A 429 48.59 2.18 13.28
N GLU A 430 48.59 3.09 12.31
CA GLU A 430 49.32 4.36 12.36
C GLU A 430 48.71 5.33 13.37
N LEU A 431 47.37 5.46 13.35
CA LEU A 431 46.66 6.33 14.29
C LEU A 431 46.91 5.89 15.73
N CYS A 432 46.84 4.59 16.03
CA CYS A 432 47.14 4.02 17.34
C CYS A 432 48.57 4.36 17.79
N ALA A 433 49.55 4.20 16.91
CA ALA A 433 50.94 4.54 17.21
C ALA A 433 51.11 6.04 17.52
N SER A 434 50.53 6.92 16.69
CA SER A 434 50.60 8.37 16.91
C SER A 434 49.96 8.82 18.22
N MET A 435 48.81 8.23 18.59
CA MET A 435 48.11 8.55 19.84
C MET A 435 48.87 8.07 21.08
N LEU A 436 49.54 6.92 20.99
CA LEU A 436 50.40 6.41 22.06
C LEU A 436 51.69 7.21 22.18
N GLU A 437 52.28 7.63 21.07
CA GLU A 437 53.44 8.52 21.04
C GLU A 437 53.11 9.87 21.72
N GLU A 438 51.98 10.48 21.38
CA GLU A 438 51.49 11.72 22.03
C GLU A 438 51.25 11.51 23.53
N SER A 439 50.61 10.40 23.91
CA SER A 439 50.37 10.06 25.32
C SER A 439 51.66 9.83 26.10
N LEU A 440 52.64 9.12 25.53
CA LEU A 440 53.95 8.89 26.14
C LEU A 440 54.76 10.17 26.24
N HIS A 441 54.68 11.05 25.24
CA HIS A 441 55.32 12.36 25.28
C HIS A 441 54.71 13.24 26.39
N HIS A 442 53.38 13.22 26.56
CA HIS A 442 52.69 13.92 27.65
C HIS A 442 53.14 13.39 29.03
N VAL A 443 53.19 12.06 29.19
CA VAL A 443 53.76 11.42 30.39
C VAL A 443 55.20 11.89 30.65
N ALA A 444 56.05 11.97 29.62
CA ALA A 444 57.42 12.45 29.77
C ALA A 444 57.49 13.92 30.21
N GLN A 445 56.57 14.77 29.73
CA GLN A 445 56.44 16.16 30.17
C GLN A 445 56.02 16.24 31.65
N ASP A 446 55.07 15.42 32.09
CA ASP A 446 54.61 15.41 33.48
C ASP A 446 55.72 14.95 34.44
N ILE A 447 56.51 13.95 34.05
CA ILE A 447 57.70 13.53 34.81
C ILE A 447 58.70 14.69 34.95
N LEU A 448 58.90 15.47 33.89
CA LEU A 448 59.78 16.65 33.93
C LEU A 448 59.21 17.75 34.83
N ILE A 449 57.90 17.99 34.79
CA ILE A 449 57.22 18.99 35.64
C ILE A 449 57.40 18.60 37.11
N PHE A 450 57.15 17.33 37.45
CA PHE A 450 57.36 16.80 38.79
C PHE A 450 58.82 16.94 39.24
N TYR A 451 59.77 16.59 38.37
CA TYR A 451 61.19 16.79 38.64
C TYR A 451 61.52 18.24 38.97
N LYS A 452 61.07 19.20 38.15
CA LYS A 452 61.36 20.63 38.35
C LYS A 452 60.76 21.17 39.65
N GLN A 453 59.61 20.67 40.07
CA GLN A 453 58.94 21.10 41.31
C GLN A 453 59.69 20.58 42.56
N GLU A 454 60.12 19.32 42.55
CA GLU A 454 60.67 18.65 43.73
C GLU A 454 62.22 18.59 43.77
N GLN A 455 62.93 19.01 42.70
CA GLN A 455 64.40 18.91 42.59
C GLN A 455 65.16 19.56 43.77
N GLN A 456 64.61 20.62 44.36
CA GLN A 456 65.24 21.33 45.49
C GLN A 456 65.06 20.61 46.83
N ALA A 457 64.03 19.76 46.95
CA ALA A 457 63.72 19.01 48.17
C ALA A 457 64.38 17.62 48.21
N PHE A 458 64.89 17.11 47.08
CA PHE A 458 65.44 15.75 47.01
C PHE A 458 66.76 15.55 47.78
N THR A 459 66.76 14.48 48.57
CA THR A 459 67.96 13.81 49.08
C THR A 459 68.76 13.16 47.96
N THR A 460 70.04 12.86 48.19
CA THR A 460 70.92 12.20 47.21
C THR A 460 70.35 10.86 46.73
N THR A 461 69.70 10.12 47.63
CA THR A 461 69.00 8.85 47.36
C THR A 461 67.74 9.02 46.51
N GLU A 462 66.95 10.06 46.74
CA GLU A 462 65.75 10.34 45.92
C GLU A 462 66.12 10.79 44.52
N ARG A 463 67.24 11.52 44.37
CA ARG A 463 67.79 11.88 43.06
C ARG A 463 68.21 10.65 42.26
N GLU A 464 68.83 9.66 42.90
CA GLU A 464 69.16 8.37 42.25
C GLU A 464 67.90 7.57 41.88
N ASN A 465 66.88 7.56 42.74
CA ASN A 465 65.61 6.88 42.44
C ASN A 465 64.83 7.55 41.30
N MET A 466 64.93 8.88 41.18
CA MET A 466 64.36 9.63 40.08
C MET A 466 65.05 9.33 38.74
N ILE A 467 66.38 9.14 38.74
CA ILE A 467 67.10 8.69 37.54
C ILE A 467 66.62 7.29 37.13
N LYS A 468 66.48 6.36 38.10
CA LYS A 468 65.93 5.02 37.85
C LYS A 468 64.49 5.04 37.35
N PHE A 469 63.68 5.99 37.83
CA PHE A 469 62.30 6.17 37.36
C PHE A 469 62.26 6.59 35.88
N VAL A 470 63.11 7.53 35.50
CA VAL A 470 63.26 7.99 34.11
C VAL A 470 63.87 6.89 33.22
N GLU A 471 64.84 6.12 33.71
CA GLU A 471 65.39 4.94 33.01
C GLU A 471 64.32 3.84 32.84
N CYS A 472 63.50 3.58 33.85
CA CYS A 472 62.41 2.61 33.76
C CYS A 472 61.36 3.03 32.71
N PHE A 473 61.07 4.33 32.62
CA PHE A 473 60.22 4.88 31.56
C PHE A 473 60.85 4.70 30.16
N SER A 474 62.13 5.08 29.97
CA SER A 474 62.78 5.04 28.66
C SER A 474 63.11 3.63 28.17
N ASP A 475 63.66 2.79 29.04
CA ASP A 475 64.32 1.54 28.66
C ASP A 475 63.39 0.33 28.84
N GLN A 476 62.33 0.45 29.65
CA GLN A 476 61.38 -0.66 29.90
C GLN A 476 59.98 -0.36 29.35
N LEU A 477 59.37 0.78 29.72
CA LEU A 477 57.98 1.06 29.33
C LEU A 477 57.82 1.30 27.82
N ILE A 478 58.61 2.20 27.23
CA ILE A 478 58.50 2.54 25.80
C ILE A 478 58.73 1.29 24.91
N PRO A 479 59.80 0.47 25.11
CA PRO A 479 60.00 -0.73 24.32
C PRO A 479 58.91 -1.79 24.52
N TYR A 480 58.35 -1.90 25.73
CA TYR A 480 57.24 -2.81 26.01
C TYR A 480 55.96 -2.38 25.27
N VAL A 481 55.60 -1.10 25.30
CA VAL A 481 54.43 -0.59 24.56
C VAL A 481 54.62 -0.77 23.04
N GLN A 482 55.84 -0.56 22.52
CA GLN A 482 56.18 -0.84 21.12
C GLN A 482 55.98 -2.32 20.77
N TYR A 483 56.40 -3.22 21.65
CA TYR A 483 56.16 -4.66 21.51
C TYR A 483 54.66 -4.97 21.48
N CYS A 484 53.86 -4.36 22.37
CA CYS A 484 52.41 -4.55 22.40
C CYS A 484 51.74 -4.10 21.09
N ILE A 485 52.14 -2.96 20.50
CA ILE A 485 51.63 -2.54 19.18
C ILE A 485 51.92 -3.59 18.12
N HIS A 486 53.16 -4.08 18.04
CA HIS A 486 53.54 -5.08 17.05
C HIS A 486 52.88 -6.46 17.28
N ALA A 487 52.49 -6.76 18.52
CA ALA A 487 51.71 -7.95 18.84
C ALA A 487 50.24 -7.83 18.37
N ILE A 488 49.64 -6.66 18.49
CA ILE A 488 48.27 -6.39 18.01
C ILE A 488 48.23 -6.22 16.49
N PHE A 489 49.24 -5.55 15.93
CA PHE A 489 49.39 -5.25 14.51
C PHE A 489 50.69 -5.91 14.00
N PRO A 490 50.63 -7.17 13.53
CA PRO A 490 51.81 -7.86 13.03
C PRO A 490 52.38 -7.13 11.81
N GLN A 491 53.68 -6.79 11.88
CA GLN A 491 54.40 -6.06 10.83
C GLN A 491 54.28 -6.73 9.45
N ASN A 492 54.31 -8.08 9.41
CA ASN A 492 54.18 -8.84 8.17
C ASN A 492 52.81 -8.62 7.50
N GLN A 493 51.74 -8.48 8.29
CA GLN A 493 50.40 -8.26 7.75
C GLN A 493 50.27 -6.85 7.20
N ILE A 494 50.75 -5.83 7.93
CA ILE A 494 50.71 -4.43 7.48
C ILE A 494 51.55 -4.25 6.21
N ALA A 495 52.76 -4.81 6.18
CA ALA A 495 53.65 -4.79 5.02
C ALA A 495 52.97 -5.41 3.78
N SER A 496 52.26 -6.53 3.97
CA SER A 496 51.47 -7.19 2.91
C SER A 496 50.33 -6.31 2.39
N TYR A 497 49.56 -5.67 3.27
CA TYR A 497 48.45 -4.80 2.88
C TYR A 497 48.91 -3.51 2.17
N LEU A 498 50.06 -2.95 2.57
CA LEU A 498 50.65 -1.76 1.96
C LEU A 498 51.50 -2.07 0.72
N GLY A 499 51.81 -3.35 0.46
CA GLY A 499 52.66 -3.77 -0.65
C GLY A 499 54.14 -3.39 -0.49
N ILE A 500 54.62 -3.22 0.75
CA ILE A 500 56.00 -2.81 1.07
C ILE A 500 56.76 -3.90 1.85
N THR A 501 58.09 -3.78 1.97
CA THR A 501 58.88 -4.69 2.82
C THR A 501 58.89 -4.22 4.28
N VAL A 502 59.07 -5.15 5.23
CA VAL A 502 59.18 -4.82 6.67
C VAL A 502 60.32 -3.83 6.95
N GLY A 503 61.42 -3.91 6.20
CA GLY A 503 62.53 -2.95 6.31
C GLY A 503 62.18 -1.55 5.78
N GLN A 504 61.25 -1.43 4.83
CA GLN A 504 60.72 -0.15 4.38
C GLN A 504 59.77 0.45 5.43
N LEU A 505 58.93 -0.41 6.03
CA LEU A 505 57.99 -0.05 7.09
C LEU A 505 58.71 0.53 8.32
N GLN A 506 59.86 -0.04 8.68
CA GLN A 506 60.73 0.49 9.74
C GLN A 506 61.41 1.82 9.36
N LYS A 507 61.80 1.99 8.09
CA LYS A 507 62.39 3.26 7.62
C LYS A 507 61.39 4.40 7.58
N ASP A 508 60.15 4.09 7.22
CA ASP A 508 59.07 5.08 7.10
C ASP A 508 58.40 5.35 8.46
N GLY A 509 58.81 4.66 9.53
CA GLY A 509 58.32 4.87 10.90
C GLY A 509 56.87 4.42 11.13
N ILE A 510 56.28 3.68 10.20
CA ILE A 510 54.88 3.26 10.29
C ILE A 510 54.76 2.25 11.43
N THR A 511 53.92 2.51 12.44
CA THR A 511 53.80 1.73 13.69
C THR A 511 55.01 1.72 14.63
N TYR A 512 56.09 2.43 14.30
CA TYR A 512 57.26 2.58 15.17
C TYR A 512 57.23 3.92 15.89
N PHE A 513 57.55 3.91 17.18
CA PHE A 513 57.72 5.12 17.97
C PHE A 513 59.04 5.81 17.67
N ASP A 514 58.99 7.13 17.54
CA ASP A 514 60.18 7.95 17.57
C ASP A 514 60.61 8.19 19.03
N CYS A 515 61.36 7.24 19.59
CA CYS A 515 61.85 7.31 20.96
C CYS A 515 62.56 8.63 21.27
N LYS A 516 63.18 9.29 20.27
CA LYS A 516 63.86 10.58 20.46
C LYS A 516 62.87 11.71 20.74
N LYS A 517 61.72 11.74 20.08
CA LYS A 517 60.66 12.72 20.32
C LYS A 517 59.96 12.50 21.65
N ILE A 518 59.69 11.25 22.02
CA ILE A 518 59.04 10.92 23.29
C ILE A 518 59.92 11.36 24.47
N VAL A 519 61.22 11.10 24.38
CA VAL A 519 62.16 11.30 25.48
C VAL A 519 62.82 12.70 25.46
N GLU A 520 62.59 13.51 24.41
CA GLU A 520 63.10 14.89 24.28
C GLU A 520 62.99 15.73 25.58
N PRO A 521 61.86 15.72 26.32
CA PRO A 521 61.74 16.49 27.56
C PRO A 521 62.67 16.02 28.69
N LEU A 522 63.11 14.76 28.67
CA LEU A 522 63.85 14.08 29.74
C LEU A 522 65.35 13.92 29.44
N VAL A 523 65.83 14.41 28.29
CA VAL A 523 67.23 14.27 27.84
C VAL A 523 68.25 14.78 28.87
N SER A 524 67.91 15.80 29.67
CA SER A 524 68.80 16.32 30.73
C SER A 524 68.92 15.41 31.96
N LEU A 525 68.04 14.42 32.11
CA LEU A 525 67.95 13.53 33.28
C LEU A 525 68.43 12.10 33.00
N LEU A 526 68.62 11.75 31.72
CA LEU A 526 69.09 10.44 31.29
C LEU A 526 70.62 10.38 31.19
N PRO A 527 71.27 9.31 31.65
CA PRO A 527 72.68 9.08 31.33
C PRO A 527 72.85 8.81 29.83
N ILE A 528 73.88 9.42 29.23
CA ILE A 528 74.20 9.49 27.79
C ILE A 528 74.14 8.14 27.02
N LYS A 529 74.10 6.99 27.71
CA LYS A 529 74.06 5.65 27.11
C LYS A 529 72.68 5.23 26.57
N SER A 530 71.57 5.78 27.04
CA SER A 530 70.21 5.41 26.59
C SER A 530 69.76 6.09 25.30
N ILE A 531 70.50 7.11 24.82
CA ILE A 531 70.15 7.90 23.63
C ILE A 531 70.46 7.17 22.30
N ILE A 532 71.22 6.05 22.34
CA ILE A 532 71.88 5.46 21.15
C ILE A 532 71.32 4.10 20.72
N GLN A 533 70.48 3.42 21.51
CA GLN A 533 69.88 2.16 21.05
C GLN A 533 68.61 2.43 20.25
N GLU A 534 68.74 2.54 18.92
CA GLU A 534 67.62 2.20 18.04
C GLU A 534 67.22 0.75 18.35
N PRO A 535 65.97 0.47 18.77
CA PRO A 535 65.58 -0.89 19.07
C PRO A 535 65.47 -1.64 17.75
N PHE A 536 66.53 -2.38 17.43
CA PHE A 536 66.54 -3.32 16.32
C PHE A 536 65.62 -4.49 16.72
N PHE A 537 64.35 -4.42 16.34
CA PHE A 537 63.41 -5.52 16.48
C PHE A 537 63.56 -6.46 15.27
N PRO A 538 64.18 -7.65 15.38
CA PRO A 538 64.16 -8.62 14.30
C PRO A 538 62.72 -9.13 14.05
N PRO A 539 62.39 -9.53 12.81
CA PRO A 539 61.06 -10.00 12.46
C PRO A 539 60.64 -11.21 13.31
N LEU A 540 59.41 -11.18 13.81
CA LEU A 540 58.80 -12.24 14.63
C LEU A 540 58.76 -13.57 13.86
N SER A 541 59.53 -14.58 14.30
CA SER A 541 59.30 -15.97 13.91
C SER A 541 58.21 -16.55 14.81
N PHE A 542 57.00 -16.76 14.27
CA PHE A 542 56.00 -17.55 14.97
C PHE A 542 56.47 -19.00 15.06
N ALA A 543 56.75 -19.46 16.28
CA ALA A 543 56.82 -20.88 16.57
C ALA A 543 55.40 -21.44 16.45
N SER A 544 55.15 -22.20 15.39
CA SER A 544 53.96 -23.02 15.24
C SER A 544 53.84 -23.95 16.45
N SER A 545 52.79 -23.77 17.25
CA SER A 545 52.34 -24.72 18.25
C SER A 545 51.71 -25.94 17.55
N SER A 546 52.56 -26.74 16.92
CA SER A 546 52.26 -28.12 16.54
C SER A 546 53.10 -29.05 17.42
N LYS A 547 52.58 -29.37 18.62
CA LYS A 547 52.82 -30.67 19.25
C LYS A 547 51.66 -31.53 18.78
N SER A 548 51.85 -32.51 17.92
CA SER A 548 52.51 -33.77 18.27
C SER A 548 53.04 -34.49 17.03
N GLN A 549 54.34 -34.78 17.01
CA GLN A 549 54.88 -36.01 16.42
C GLN A 549 56.27 -36.25 17.00
N GLN A 550 56.38 -37.28 17.82
CA GLN A 550 57.64 -37.80 18.31
C GLN A 550 58.41 -38.47 17.17
N GLN A 551 59.65 -38.02 17.01
CA GLN A 551 60.86 -38.79 16.70
C GLN A 551 60.68 -40.20 16.10
N GLN A 552 61.23 -40.40 14.90
CA GLN A 552 62.42 -41.23 14.73
C GLN A 552 63.14 -40.93 13.40
N GLN A 553 64.46 -40.96 13.47
CA GLN A 553 65.43 -40.65 12.42
C GLN A 553 65.48 -41.70 11.29
N PRO A 554 66.12 -41.37 10.15
CA PRO A 554 66.15 -42.20 8.96
C PRO A 554 67.34 -43.16 8.95
N GLU A 555 67.12 -44.40 8.51
CA GLU A 555 68.18 -45.26 7.95
C GLU A 555 67.78 -45.73 6.55
N GLU A 556 68.71 -45.50 5.62
CA GLU A 556 68.65 -45.94 4.23
C GLU A 556 68.89 -47.45 4.11
N SER A 557 68.21 -48.02 3.11
CA SER A 557 68.61 -49.18 2.30
C SER A 557 68.67 -50.55 2.99
N ALA A 558 67.73 -51.44 2.63
CA ALA A 558 68.05 -52.66 1.89
C ALA A 558 66.79 -53.47 1.53
N LEU A 559 66.91 -54.18 0.40
CA LEU A 559 66.20 -55.40 0.00
C LEU A 559 64.79 -55.27 -0.62
N ALA A 560 64.82 -55.38 -1.95
CA ALA A 560 63.78 -55.92 -2.81
C ALA A 560 63.54 -57.42 -2.57
N LYS A 561 62.38 -57.90 -3.06
CA LYS A 561 61.83 -59.28 -3.09
C LYS A 561 61.10 -59.64 -1.79
N ASP A 562 59.87 -60.15 -1.76
CA ASP A 562 59.18 -61.05 -2.69
C ASP A 562 57.65 -60.83 -2.68
N LEU A 563 57.07 -61.20 -3.81
CA LEU A 563 55.65 -61.44 -4.05
C LEU A 563 55.22 -62.80 -3.48
N GLU A 564 53.91 -62.93 -3.34
CA GLU A 564 53.09 -64.16 -3.31
C GLU A 564 52.72 -64.82 -1.97
N SER A 565 51.40 -64.82 -1.79
CA SER A 565 50.56 -65.91 -1.28
C SER A 565 50.64 -66.24 0.22
N ASN A 566 49.54 -65.98 0.93
CA ASN A 566 48.65 -67.07 1.29
C ASN A 566 47.31 -66.60 1.86
N GLN A 567 46.29 -67.35 1.47
CA GLN A 567 44.89 -67.25 1.81
C GLN A 567 44.58 -67.81 3.20
N ASN A 568 43.41 -67.42 3.69
CA ASN A 568 42.52 -68.15 4.61
C ASN A 568 42.99 -68.39 6.05
N GLU A 569 42.29 -67.79 7.02
CA GLU A 569 41.13 -68.45 7.67
C GLU A 569 40.58 -67.62 8.84
N LYS A 570 39.24 -67.65 8.94
CA LYS A 570 38.41 -67.66 10.15
C LYS A 570 38.38 -66.44 11.07
N SER A 571 37.24 -65.75 11.02
CA SER A 571 36.54 -65.30 12.22
C SER A 571 35.03 -65.46 12.02
N GLY A 572 34.43 -66.40 12.73
CA GLY A 572 33.00 -66.48 12.93
C GLY A 572 32.63 -65.87 14.28
N LEU A 573 31.55 -65.09 14.33
CA LEU A 573 30.34 -65.32 15.12
C LEU A 573 29.47 -64.06 15.11
N ASN A 574 28.21 -64.29 14.74
CA ASN A 574 27.10 -63.35 14.62
C ASN A 574 26.43 -63.03 15.96
N SER A 575 25.75 -61.89 15.99
CA SER A 575 24.46 -61.64 16.67
C SER A 575 23.86 -60.38 16.03
N ASP A 576 22.78 -60.53 15.25
CA ASP A 576 21.40 -60.06 15.54
C ASP A 576 21.22 -58.54 15.28
N GLU A 577 20.20 -58.00 14.62
CA GLU A 577 18.89 -58.46 14.13
C GLU A 577 18.29 -57.34 13.21
N LEU A 578 17.20 -57.67 12.50
CA LEU A 578 16.14 -56.81 11.92
C LEU A 578 16.13 -56.39 10.42
N GLY A 579 15.18 -57.03 9.69
CA GLY A 579 14.27 -56.42 8.70
C GLY A 579 14.64 -56.61 7.22
N LYS A 580 14.33 -57.72 6.53
CA LYS A 580 13.04 -58.09 5.87
C LYS A 580 12.34 -56.95 5.10
N GLU A 581 12.37 -57.04 3.77
CA GLU A 581 11.17 -57.22 2.93
C GLU A 581 11.58 -57.58 1.49
N GLU A 582 10.98 -58.66 1.00
CA GLU A 582 11.17 -59.24 -0.33
C GLU A 582 9.77 -59.62 -0.83
N GLN A 583 9.65 -59.73 -2.17
CA GLN A 583 8.64 -60.46 -2.95
C GLN A 583 7.41 -59.66 -3.39
N ASN A 584 7.34 -59.39 -4.71
CA ASN A 584 6.64 -60.17 -5.76
C ASN A 584 5.13 -59.84 -5.75
N GLU A 585 4.39 -59.74 -6.85
CA GLU A 585 4.30 -60.70 -7.95
C GLU A 585 3.41 -60.13 -9.08
N ASN A 586 3.76 -60.50 -10.32
CA ASN A 586 2.96 -60.76 -11.53
C ASN A 586 1.44 -60.43 -11.71
N HIS A 587 1.18 -59.92 -12.93
CA HIS A 587 0.22 -60.37 -13.98
C HIS A 587 -1.29 -60.02 -14.00
N GLN A 588 -1.73 -59.79 -15.26
CA GLN A 588 -3.09 -59.83 -15.86
C GLN A 588 -4.01 -58.66 -15.48
N LYS A 589 -4.60 -57.88 -16.39
CA LYS A 589 -5.21 -58.14 -17.71
C LYS A 589 -5.26 -56.89 -18.58
#